data_AF-A0A7W2PGX0-F1
#
_entry.id   AF-A0A7W2PGX0-F1
#
_cell.length_a   1.000
_cell.length_b   1.000
_cell.length_c   1.000
_cell.angle_alpha   90.00
_cell.angle_beta   90.00
_cell.angle_gamma   90.00
#
_symmetry.space_group_name_H-M   'P 1'
#
loop_
_entity.id
_entity.type
_entity.pdbx_description
1 polymer ?
#
loop_
_entity_poly.entity_id
_entity_poly.type
_entity_poly.pdbx_seq_one_letter_code
_entity_poly.pdbx_strand_id
1 'polypeptide(L)'
;MVKQKVKQKNYADNLIANRQLFNRQKGVVLIVALVFLVALTAVAGALMQNSTSDMKMSGASEEKVVATQEAISASDEVMFRQINADSGNNKFAAAIVRFQDEDFGNVTDSLNITNTDSDTTASLNVANNDLELEPDCSHSKSASSVQIFTCNVLRVQVVRKYGRKNTNEVEVNTGVVQQLLR
;
A
#
# COMPACT_ATOMS: atom_id res chain seq x y z
N MET A 1 53.71 9.00 -71.09
CA MET A 1 53.46 7.68 -70.46
C MET A 1 53.96 7.53 -69.01
N VAL A 2 54.71 8.48 -68.43
CA VAL A 2 55.28 8.34 -67.06
C VAL A 2 54.28 8.68 -65.94
N LYS A 3 53.37 9.65 -66.14
CA LYS A 3 52.42 10.10 -65.09
C LYS A 3 51.36 9.05 -64.68
N GLN A 4 50.97 8.14 -65.57
CA GLN A 4 49.99 7.08 -65.26
C GLN A 4 50.55 5.99 -64.35
N LYS A 5 51.85 5.63 -64.50
CA LYS A 5 52.49 4.61 -63.65
C LYS A 5 52.68 5.08 -62.20
N VAL A 6 52.92 6.37 -61.97
CA VAL A 6 53.07 6.94 -60.62
C VAL A 6 51.73 6.93 -59.86
N LYS A 7 50.61 7.21 -60.53
CA LYS A 7 49.28 7.27 -59.89
C LYS A 7 48.76 5.88 -59.48
N GLN A 8 49.04 4.82 -60.26
CA GLN A 8 48.66 3.44 -59.92
C GLN A 8 49.50 2.85 -58.78
N LYS A 9 50.79 3.19 -58.68
CA LYS A 9 51.68 2.72 -57.60
C LYS A 9 51.22 3.22 -56.23
N ASN A 10 50.84 4.50 -56.16
CA ASN A 10 50.29 5.11 -54.94
C ASN A 10 48.97 4.48 -54.48
N TYR A 11 48.12 3.99 -55.38
CA TYR A 11 46.85 3.37 -55.01
C TYR A 11 47.05 1.94 -54.45
N ALA A 12 48.01 1.20 -55.00
CA ALA A 12 48.39 -0.13 -54.51
C ALA A 12 49.10 -0.05 -53.13
N ASP A 13 49.95 0.96 -52.93
CA ASP A 13 50.69 1.14 -51.68
C ASP A 13 49.75 1.52 -50.50
N ASN A 14 48.70 2.31 -50.75
CA ASN A 14 47.69 2.65 -49.73
C ASN A 14 46.77 1.46 -49.36
N LEU A 15 46.52 0.55 -50.30
CA LEU A 15 45.73 -0.67 -50.07
C LEU A 15 46.51 -1.72 -49.26
N ILE A 16 47.83 -1.82 -49.47
CA ILE A 16 48.72 -2.72 -48.73
C ILE A 16 48.99 -2.17 -47.31
N ALA A 17 49.16 -0.85 -47.15
CA ALA A 17 49.31 -0.21 -45.84
C ALA A 17 48.08 -0.42 -44.93
N ASN A 18 46.87 -0.28 -45.49
CA ASN A 18 45.63 -0.56 -44.75
C ASN A 18 45.53 -2.04 -44.34
N ARG A 19 45.89 -2.99 -45.22
CA ARG A 19 45.91 -4.43 -44.89
C ARG A 19 46.89 -4.78 -43.75
N GLN A 20 48.03 -4.08 -43.68
CA GLN A 20 49.04 -4.24 -42.62
C GLN A 20 48.57 -3.63 -41.28
N LEU A 21 47.81 -2.53 -41.30
CA LEU A 21 47.11 -1.98 -40.13
C LEU A 21 46.06 -2.97 -39.58
N PHE A 22 45.25 -3.60 -40.45
CA PHE A 22 44.24 -4.58 -40.03
C PHE A 22 44.81 -5.87 -39.43
N ASN A 23 46.01 -6.31 -39.82
CA ASN A 23 46.62 -7.53 -39.27
C ASN A 23 47.32 -7.31 -37.92
N ARG A 24 47.78 -6.09 -37.62
CA ARG A 24 48.34 -5.72 -36.31
C ARG A 24 47.28 -5.31 -35.27
N GLN A 25 46.06 -4.98 -35.71
CA GLN A 25 44.98 -4.48 -34.85
C GLN A 25 43.98 -5.56 -34.37
N LYS A 26 44.13 -6.84 -34.77
CA LYS A 26 43.15 -7.89 -34.43
C LYS A 26 43.02 -8.19 -32.93
N GLY A 27 44.10 -8.05 -32.16
CA GLY A 27 44.08 -8.30 -30.71
C GLY A 27 43.43 -7.19 -29.90
N VAL A 28 43.69 -5.93 -30.25
CA VAL A 28 43.19 -4.76 -29.51
C VAL A 28 41.67 -4.62 -29.66
N VAL A 29 41.14 -4.87 -30.86
CA VAL A 29 39.69 -4.81 -31.11
C VAL A 29 38.92 -5.83 -30.26
N LEU A 30 39.48 -7.03 -30.06
CA LEU A 30 38.85 -8.06 -29.24
C LEU A 30 38.74 -7.64 -27.77
N ILE A 31 39.80 -7.01 -27.24
CA ILE A 31 39.84 -6.52 -25.86
C ILE A 31 38.84 -5.37 -25.70
N VAL A 32 38.82 -4.40 -26.63
CA VAL A 32 37.89 -3.27 -26.58
C VAL A 32 36.44 -3.75 -26.66
N ALA A 33 36.13 -4.72 -27.53
CA ALA A 33 34.80 -5.32 -27.62
C ALA A 33 34.39 -6.03 -26.32
N LEU A 34 35.31 -6.76 -25.69
CA LEU A 34 35.05 -7.44 -24.42
C LEU A 34 34.81 -6.46 -23.28
N VAL A 35 35.59 -5.38 -23.18
CA VAL A 35 35.37 -4.32 -22.19
C VAL A 35 34.00 -3.67 -22.38
N PHE A 36 33.62 -3.38 -23.62
CA PHE A 36 32.29 -2.83 -23.92
C PHE A 36 31.16 -3.80 -23.55
N LEU A 37 31.33 -5.10 -23.83
CA LEU A 37 30.33 -6.12 -23.49
C LEU A 37 30.12 -6.18 -21.98
N VAL A 38 31.20 -6.26 -21.19
CA VAL A 38 31.13 -6.28 -19.73
C VAL A 38 30.48 -5.01 -19.18
N ALA A 39 30.84 -3.83 -19.72
CA ALA A 39 30.22 -2.57 -19.33
C ALA A 39 28.71 -2.54 -19.62
N LEU A 40 28.27 -2.99 -20.80
CA LEU A 40 26.85 -3.05 -21.15
C LEU A 40 26.07 -4.03 -20.28
N THR A 41 26.66 -5.19 -19.95
CA THR A 41 26.03 -6.15 -19.03
C THR A 41 25.90 -5.59 -17.62
N ALA A 42 26.89 -4.84 -17.13
CA ALA A 42 26.81 -4.18 -15.83
C ALA A 42 25.69 -3.13 -15.79
N VAL A 43 25.55 -2.31 -16.85
CA VAL A 43 24.46 -1.33 -16.97
C VAL A 43 23.11 -2.03 -17.02
N ALA A 44 22.97 -3.09 -17.82
CA ALA A 44 21.73 -3.87 -17.90
C ALA A 44 21.37 -4.49 -16.54
N GLY A 45 22.34 -5.05 -15.82
CA GLY A 45 22.13 -5.60 -14.48
C GLY A 45 21.67 -4.55 -13.47
N ALA A 46 22.25 -3.35 -13.50
CA ALA A 46 21.82 -2.23 -12.65
C ALA A 46 20.38 -1.80 -12.97
N LEU A 47 20.01 -1.72 -14.25
CA LEU A 47 18.65 -1.39 -14.66
C LEU A 47 17.64 -2.47 -14.22
N MET A 48 17.98 -3.75 -14.37
CA MET A 48 17.11 -4.85 -13.93
C MET A 48 16.93 -4.91 -12.40
N GLN A 49 17.93 -4.53 -11.62
CA GLN A 49 17.81 -4.45 -10.16
C GLN A 49 16.77 -3.41 -9.72
N ASN A 50 16.76 -2.25 -10.37
CA ASN A 50 15.76 -1.22 -10.10
C ASN A 50 14.38 -1.68 -10.55
N SER A 51 14.24 -2.20 -11.77
CA SER A 51 12.96 -2.71 -12.28
C SER A 51 12.37 -3.84 -11.41
N THR A 52 13.21 -4.74 -10.90
CA THR A 52 12.75 -5.82 -9.99
C THR A 52 12.25 -5.26 -8.66
N SER A 53 12.92 -4.21 -8.15
CA SER A 53 12.52 -3.53 -6.93
C SER A 53 11.21 -2.77 -7.14
N ASP A 54 11.07 -2.05 -8.25
CA ASP A 54 9.84 -1.35 -8.63
C ASP A 54 8.68 -2.33 -8.78
N MET A 55 8.89 -3.48 -9.41
CA MET A 55 7.84 -4.50 -9.56
C MET A 55 7.37 -5.07 -8.21
N LYS A 56 8.30 -5.32 -7.27
CA LYS A 56 7.94 -5.75 -5.91
C LYS A 56 7.22 -4.65 -5.14
N MET A 57 7.61 -3.39 -5.34
CA MET A 57 6.96 -2.24 -4.72
C MET A 57 5.55 -2.03 -5.27
N SER A 58 5.33 -2.22 -6.58
CA SER A 58 4.00 -2.18 -7.20
C SER A 58 3.10 -3.28 -6.65
N GLY A 59 3.59 -4.53 -6.57
CA GLY A 59 2.80 -5.63 -6.00
C GLY A 59 2.44 -5.41 -4.52
N ALA A 60 3.39 -4.91 -3.71
CA ALA A 60 3.10 -4.55 -2.32
C ALA A 60 2.10 -3.36 -2.21
N SER A 61 2.15 -2.43 -3.17
CA SER A 61 1.21 -1.31 -3.22
C SER A 61 -0.19 -1.76 -3.62
N GLU A 62 -0.30 -2.70 -4.56
CA GLU A 62 -1.55 -3.36 -4.96
C GLU A 62 -2.19 -4.08 -3.77
N GLU A 63 -1.42 -4.90 -3.04
CA GLU A 63 -1.90 -5.57 -1.82
C GLU A 63 -2.37 -4.55 -0.77
N LYS A 64 -1.65 -3.45 -0.58
CA LYS A 64 -2.02 -2.39 0.36
C LYS A 64 -3.34 -1.71 -0.03
N VAL A 65 -3.55 -1.36 -1.30
CA VAL A 65 -4.80 -0.68 -1.70
C VAL A 65 -6.00 -1.60 -1.59
N VAL A 66 -5.84 -2.89 -1.89
CA VAL A 66 -6.89 -3.89 -1.69
C VAL A 66 -7.22 -4.02 -0.20
N ALA A 67 -6.19 -4.23 0.65
CA ALA A 67 -6.37 -4.32 2.10
C ALA A 67 -7.02 -3.06 2.70
N THR A 68 -6.70 -1.88 2.18
CA THR A 68 -7.32 -0.63 2.61
C THR A 68 -8.81 -0.58 2.25
N GLN A 69 -9.17 -0.98 1.03
CA GLN A 69 -10.58 -1.01 0.63
C GLN A 69 -11.37 -2.07 1.40
N GLU A 70 -10.77 -3.23 1.66
CA GLU A 70 -11.37 -4.26 2.51
C GLU A 70 -11.57 -3.75 3.95
N ALA A 71 -10.60 -3.05 4.52
CA ALA A 71 -10.70 -2.48 5.87
C ALA A 71 -11.80 -1.41 5.97
N ILE A 72 -11.92 -0.55 4.95
CA ILE A 72 -13.01 0.44 4.88
C ILE A 72 -14.37 -0.28 4.77
N SER A 73 -14.48 -1.26 3.87
CA SER A 73 -15.69 -2.07 3.70
C SER A 73 -16.08 -2.80 5.00
N ALA A 74 -15.09 -3.32 5.73
CA ALA A 74 -15.29 -3.96 7.02
C ALA A 74 -15.80 -2.97 8.08
N SER A 75 -15.31 -1.72 8.08
CA SER A 75 -15.82 -0.69 8.98
C SER A 75 -17.29 -0.33 8.69
N ASP A 76 -17.67 -0.28 7.42
CA ASP A 76 -19.05 -0.05 7.00
C ASP A 76 -19.94 -1.25 7.34
N GLU A 77 -19.43 -2.49 7.22
CA GLU A 77 -20.14 -3.71 7.61
C GLU A 77 -20.44 -3.72 9.11
N VAL A 78 -19.44 -3.43 9.95
CA VAL A 78 -19.62 -3.31 11.41
C VAL A 78 -20.68 -2.28 11.70
N MET A 79 -20.58 -1.08 11.13
CA MET A 79 -21.57 -0.03 11.34
C MET A 79 -22.97 -0.48 10.93
N PHE A 80 -23.11 -1.05 9.73
CA PHE A 80 -24.40 -1.51 9.22
C PHE A 80 -25.02 -2.58 10.13
N ARG A 81 -24.21 -3.53 10.61
CA ARG A 81 -24.70 -4.60 11.48
C ARG A 81 -25.05 -4.14 12.88
N GLN A 82 -24.32 -3.17 13.43
CA GLN A 82 -24.63 -2.59 14.73
C GLN A 82 -25.88 -1.70 14.68
N ILE A 83 -26.09 -0.96 13.58
CA ILE A 83 -27.30 -0.13 13.39
C ILE A 83 -28.54 -1.01 13.20
N ASN A 84 -28.44 -2.09 12.41
CA ASN A 84 -29.54 -3.01 12.13
C ASN A 84 -29.61 -4.20 13.10
N ALA A 85 -28.79 -4.20 14.16
CA ALA A 85 -28.83 -5.26 15.15
C ALA A 85 -30.20 -5.29 15.85
N ASP A 86 -30.66 -6.50 16.18
CA ASP A 86 -31.88 -6.69 16.95
C ASP A 86 -31.78 -5.99 18.33
N SER A 87 -32.92 -5.65 18.92
CA SER A 87 -32.96 -4.85 20.15
C SER A 87 -32.16 -5.51 21.28
N GLY A 88 -31.04 -4.89 21.67
CA GLY A 88 -30.12 -5.40 22.71
C GLY A 88 -28.73 -5.78 22.18
N ASN A 89 -28.56 -5.94 20.87
CA ASN A 89 -27.26 -6.26 20.26
C ASN A 89 -26.56 -5.05 19.61
N ASN A 90 -27.23 -3.89 19.57
CA ASN A 90 -26.61 -2.64 19.12
C ASN A 90 -25.67 -2.11 20.21
N LYS A 91 -24.36 -2.27 20.01
CA LYS A 91 -23.35 -1.77 20.95
C LYS A 91 -23.24 -0.24 20.92
N PHE A 92 -23.61 0.44 19.83
CA PHE A 92 -23.57 1.92 19.79
C PHE A 92 -24.54 2.56 20.77
N ALA A 93 -25.63 1.86 21.10
CA ALA A 93 -26.62 2.33 22.06
C ALA A 93 -26.33 1.89 23.51
N ALA A 94 -25.24 1.16 23.75
CA ALA A 94 -24.88 0.69 25.08
C ALA A 94 -24.29 1.82 25.93
N ALA A 95 -24.48 1.72 27.26
CA ALA A 95 -23.88 2.64 28.21
C ALA A 95 -22.35 2.57 28.16
N ILE A 96 -21.68 3.73 28.24
CA ILE A 96 -20.23 3.86 28.08
C ILE A 96 -19.45 2.97 29.06
N VAL A 97 -19.96 2.80 30.29
CA VAL A 97 -19.36 1.93 31.32
C VAL A 97 -19.18 0.47 30.91
N ARG A 98 -19.91 -0.02 29.90
CA ARG A 98 -19.77 -1.41 29.41
C ARG A 98 -18.53 -1.59 28.55
N PHE A 99 -17.97 -0.52 28.01
CA PHE A 99 -16.76 -0.56 27.19
C PHE A 99 -15.46 -0.63 28.02
N GLN A 100 -15.54 -0.59 29.35
CA GLN A 100 -14.42 -0.96 30.25
C GLN A 100 -13.98 -2.40 30.04
N ASP A 101 -14.90 -3.26 29.64
CA ASP A 101 -14.63 -4.66 29.34
C ASP A 101 -14.10 -4.77 27.91
N GLU A 102 -12.83 -5.18 27.76
CA GLU A 102 -12.19 -5.31 26.45
C GLU A 102 -12.94 -6.32 25.55
N ASP A 103 -13.61 -7.31 26.14
CA ASP A 103 -14.42 -8.29 25.42
C ASP A 103 -15.72 -7.68 24.88
N PHE A 104 -16.28 -6.68 25.58
CA PHE A 104 -17.47 -5.98 25.12
C PHE A 104 -17.18 -5.09 23.90
N GLY A 105 -15.99 -4.50 23.84
CA GLY A 105 -15.54 -3.71 22.69
C GLY A 105 -15.29 -4.55 21.44
N ASN A 106 -14.99 -5.84 21.57
CA ASN A 106 -14.73 -6.69 20.41
C ASN A 106 -16.00 -6.90 19.57
N VAL A 107 -15.96 -6.50 18.29
CA VAL A 107 -17.05 -6.68 17.32
C VAL A 107 -16.59 -7.45 16.09
N THR A 108 -15.51 -8.21 16.21
CA THR A 108 -14.97 -9.03 15.11
C THR A 108 -16.01 -10.03 14.62
N ASP A 109 -16.86 -10.57 15.51
CA ASP A 109 -17.97 -11.47 15.15
C ASP A 109 -19.06 -10.82 14.29
N SER A 110 -19.10 -9.48 14.25
CA SER A 110 -19.99 -8.76 13.33
C SER A 110 -19.48 -8.77 11.90
N LEU A 111 -18.21 -9.07 11.65
CA LEU A 111 -17.66 -9.20 10.30
C LEU A 111 -17.93 -10.61 9.76
N ASN A 112 -18.97 -10.78 8.93
CA ASN A 112 -19.29 -12.07 8.31
C ASN A 112 -18.91 -12.13 6.83
N ILE A 113 -18.82 -10.96 6.16
CA ILE A 113 -18.55 -10.86 4.72
C ILE A 113 -17.10 -10.44 4.48
N THR A 114 -16.56 -9.54 5.32
CA THR A 114 -15.22 -8.96 5.15
C THR A 114 -14.13 -9.63 5.97
N ASN A 115 -14.47 -10.67 6.75
CA ASN A 115 -13.53 -11.46 7.56
C ASN A 115 -13.48 -12.94 7.15
N THR A 116 -13.41 -13.19 5.84
CA THR A 116 -13.39 -14.56 5.30
C THR A 116 -12.13 -15.34 5.69
N ASP A 117 -11.00 -14.65 5.85
CA ASP A 117 -9.68 -15.26 6.11
C ASP A 117 -9.17 -15.03 7.54
N SER A 118 -10.00 -14.58 8.49
CA SER A 118 -9.62 -14.28 9.90
C SER A 118 -8.51 -13.22 10.08
N ASP A 119 -8.20 -12.47 9.03
CA ASP A 119 -7.13 -11.47 9.02
C ASP A 119 -7.62 -10.05 9.33
N THR A 120 -8.94 -9.87 9.46
CA THR A 120 -9.59 -8.60 9.76
C THR A 120 -10.11 -8.65 11.19
N THR A 121 -9.73 -7.69 12.02
CA THR A 121 -10.30 -7.55 13.37
C THR A 121 -11.02 -6.21 13.48
N ALA A 122 -12.13 -6.19 14.21
CA ALA A 122 -12.88 -4.96 14.48
C ALA A 122 -13.16 -4.81 15.97
N SER A 123 -12.92 -3.61 16.48
CA SER A 123 -13.18 -3.23 17.87
C SER A 123 -13.94 -1.90 17.91
N LEU A 124 -14.77 -1.75 18.93
CA LEU A 124 -15.37 -0.50 19.36
C LEU A 124 -14.66 -0.06 20.63
N ASN A 125 -14.24 1.19 20.68
CA ASN A 125 -13.66 1.78 21.88
C ASN A 125 -14.21 3.21 22.07
N VAL A 126 -14.19 3.71 23.30
CA VAL A 126 -14.61 5.08 23.61
C VAL A 126 -13.53 6.05 23.12
N ALA A 127 -13.93 7.07 22.37
CA ALA A 127 -12.99 8.02 21.83
C ALA A 127 -12.53 9.01 22.93
N ASN A 128 -11.31 8.82 23.44
CA ASN A 128 -10.58 9.79 24.28
C ASN A 128 -11.33 10.19 25.56
N ASN A 129 -11.62 9.22 26.42
CA ASN A 129 -12.34 9.47 27.66
C ASN A 129 -11.83 8.58 28.79
N ASP A 130 -10.72 8.99 29.43
CA ASP A 130 -10.17 8.32 30.63
C ASP A 130 -11.17 8.28 31.79
N LEU A 131 -12.22 9.12 31.76
CA LEU A 131 -13.25 9.23 32.79
C LEU A 131 -14.60 8.63 32.34
N GLU A 132 -14.69 8.13 31.10
CA GLU A 132 -15.89 7.49 30.52
C GLU A 132 -17.20 8.28 30.68
N LEU A 133 -17.11 9.60 30.73
CA LEU A 133 -18.25 10.50 30.86
C LEU A 133 -18.99 10.62 29.53
N GLU A 134 -20.32 10.44 29.49
CA GLU A 134 -21.13 10.77 28.32
C GLU A 134 -20.93 12.26 27.94
N PRO A 135 -20.31 12.58 26.80
CA PRO A 135 -20.21 13.96 26.36
C PRO A 135 -21.55 14.47 25.82
N ASP A 136 -21.75 15.78 25.90
CA ASP A 136 -22.86 16.43 25.22
C ASP A 136 -22.72 16.25 23.69
N CYS A 137 -23.85 16.07 23.02
CA CYS A 137 -23.90 15.99 21.57
C CYS A 137 -23.36 17.28 20.92
N SER A 138 -22.64 17.14 19.80
CA SER A 138 -22.32 18.29 18.95
C SER A 138 -23.59 19.02 18.50
N HIS A 139 -23.52 20.34 18.38
CA HIS A 139 -24.67 21.17 18.03
C HIS A 139 -25.29 20.75 16.68
N SER A 140 -26.52 20.24 16.74
CA SER A 140 -27.33 19.90 15.57
C SER A 140 -28.11 21.13 15.07
N LYS A 141 -28.31 21.24 13.75
CA LYS A 141 -29.22 22.25 13.15
C LYS A 141 -30.69 22.00 13.48
N SER A 142 -31.05 20.75 13.78
CA SER A 142 -32.36 20.36 14.29
C SER A 142 -32.25 20.26 15.81
N ALA A 143 -32.38 21.41 16.48
CA ALA A 143 -32.20 21.51 17.92
C ALA A 143 -33.36 20.80 18.65
N SER A 144 -33.01 19.93 19.60
CA SER A 144 -33.94 19.52 20.64
C SER A 144 -33.91 20.56 21.76
N SER A 145 -35.07 21.06 22.16
CA SER A 145 -35.23 21.99 23.30
C SER A 145 -35.12 21.33 24.67
N VAL A 146 -34.89 20.03 24.74
CA VAL A 146 -34.89 19.27 26.00
C VAL A 146 -33.55 18.57 26.18
N GLN A 147 -32.90 18.86 27.30
CA GLN A 147 -31.59 18.36 27.76
C GLN A 147 -31.61 16.87 28.16
N ILE A 148 -32.43 16.06 27.46
CA ILE A 148 -32.63 14.62 27.66
C ILE A 148 -31.81 13.78 26.67
N PHE A 149 -31.08 14.44 25.77
CA PHE A 149 -30.26 13.77 24.76
C PHE A 149 -28.79 13.84 25.14
N THR A 150 -28.23 12.68 25.46
CA THR A 150 -26.78 12.48 25.61
C THR A 150 -26.25 11.79 24.37
N CYS A 151 -24.96 11.96 24.07
CA CYS A 151 -24.34 11.29 22.95
C CYS A 151 -23.27 10.33 23.43
N ASN A 152 -23.29 9.12 22.87
CA ASN A 152 -22.15 8.23 22.97
C ASN A 152 -21.23 8.49 21.78
N VAL A 153 -19.97 8.83 22.06
CA VAL A 153 -18.93 9.07 21.04
C VAL A 153 -17.98 7.89 21.05
N LEU A 154 -18.15 7.04 20.04
CA LEU A 154 -17.44 5.78 19.89
C LEU A 154 -16.49 5.84 18.71
N ARG A 155 -15.39 5.09 18.81
CA ARG A 155 -14.44 4.84 17.73
C ARG A 155 -14.57 3.38 17.31
N VAL A 156 -14.93 3.16 16.07
CA VAL A 156 -14.84 1.86 15.40
C VAL A 156 -13.44 1.77 14.82
N GLN A 157 -12.64 0.84 15.32
CA GLN A 157 -11.30 0.55 14.84
C GLN A 157 -11.32 -0.78 14.11
N VAL A 158 -10.92 -0.77 12.84
CA VAL A 158 -10.79 -1.98 12.02
C VAL A 158 -9.34 -2.14 11.61
N VAL A 159 -8.76 -3.29 11.89
CA VAL A 159 -7.38 -3.64 11.54
C VAL A 159 -7.41 -4.77 10.53
N ARG A 160 -6.88 -4.53 9.34
CA ARG A 160 -6.69 -5.56 8.30
C ARG A 160 -5.22 -5.84 8.11
N LYS A 161 -4.81 -7.10 8.32
CA LYS A 161 -3.44 -7.53 8.03
C LYS A 161 -3.27 -7.83 6.54
N TYR A 162 -2.10 -7.52 5.99
CA TYR A 162 -1.76 -7.77 4.60
C TYR A 162 -0.28 -8.13 4.41
N GLY A 163 0.02 -8.71 3.25
CA GLY A 163 1.33 -9.24 2.90
C GLY A 163 1.47 -10.74 3.17
N ARG A 164 2.47 -11.37 2.54
CA ARG A 164 2.74 -12.83 2.54
C ARG A 164 2.76 -13.53 3.92
N LYS A 165 2.92 -12.81 5.02
CA LYS A 165 2.94 -13.34 6.40
C LYS A 165 2.15 -12.47 7.38
N ASN A 166 1.21 -11.65 6.90
CA ASN A 166 0.44 -10.73 7.75
C ASN A 166 1.34 -9.81 8.60
N THR A 167 2.47 -9.38 8.03
CA THR A 167 3.48 -8.55 8.71
C THR A 167 3.16 -7.07 8.72
N ASN A 168 2.26 -6.65 7.82
CA ASN A 168 1.82 -5.26 7.73
C ASN A 168 0.33 -5.21 8.04
N GLU A 169 -0.14 -4.07 8.51
CA GLU A 169 -1.54 -3.84 8.80
C GLU A 169 -1.99 -2.46 8.32
N VAL A 170 -3.26 -2.36 7.98
CA VAL A 170 -3.97 -1.12 7.72
C VAL A 170 -5.00 -0.97 8.81
N GLU A 171 -4.96 0.16 9.49
CA GLU A 171 -5.93 0.52 10.52
C GLU A 171 -6.85 1.62 9.99
N VAL A 172 -8.15 1.36 10.05
CA VAL A 172 -9.20 2.32 9.72
C VAL A 172 -9.92 2.67 11.01
N ASN A 173 -9.87 3.95 11.37
CA ASN A 173 -10.54 4.50 12.53
C ASN A 173 -11.73 5.36 12.08
N THR A 174 -12.92 4.94 12.44
CA THR A 174 -14.16 5.66 12.13
C THR A 174 -14.80 6.15 13.43
N GLY A 175 -15.13 7.43 13.50
CA GLY A 175 -15.87 8.00 14.63
C GLY A 175 -17.37 7.87 14.41
N VAL A 176 -18.09 7.35 15.40
CA VAL A 176 -19.54 7.22 15.42
C VAL A 176 -20.09 7.99 16.62
N VAL A 177 -21.11 8.80 16.38
CA VAL A 177 -21.83 9.52 17.44
C VAL A 177 -23.27 9.05 17.44
N GLN A 178 -23.69 8.39 18.53
CA GLN A 178 -25.05 7.89 18.69
C GLN A 178 -25.79 8.75 19.72
N GLN A 179 -26.91 9.34 19.29
CA GLN A 179 -27.82 10.03 20.20
C GLN A 179 -28.64 9.02 21.00
N LEU A 180 -28.67 9.21 22.31
CA LEU A 180 -29.38 8.39 23.27
C LEU A 180 -30.48 9.20 23.95
N LEU A 181 -31.60 8.54 24.24
CA LEU A 181 -32.64 9.07 25.12
C LEU A 181 -32.35 8.59 26.54
N ARG A 182 -32.29 9.53 27.48
CA ARG A 182 -32.22 9.24 28.91
C ARG A 182 -33.60 9.09 29.54
#